data_AF-A0A3C1BGB7-F1
#
_entry.id   AF-A0A3C1BGB7-F1
#
_cell.length_a   1.000
_cell.length_b   1.000
_cell.length_c   1.000
_cell.angle_alpha   90.00
_cell.angle_beta   90.00
_cell.angle_gamma   90.00
#
_symmetry.space_group_name_H-M   'P 1'
#
loop_
_entity.id
_entity.type
_entity.pdbx_description
1 polymer ?
#
loop_
_entity_poly.entity_id
_entity_poly.type
_entity_poly.pdbx_seq_one_letter_code
_entity_poly.pdbx_strand_id
1 'polypeptide(L)' 'MINESYPKIYLYRRLVQAKLFIDTHYADNIDLSNIADEAYFSKFHFIRKFKHIYRKIPHQYLIFVRIDNQNQYP' A
#
# COMPACT_ATOMS: atom_id res chain seq x y z
N MET A 1 -2.86 -22.74 2.65
CA MET A 1 -3.18 -21.56 3.49
C MET A 1 -1.92 -21.23 4.26
N ILE A 2 -1.29 -20.07 4.03
CA ILE A 2 0.00 -19.74 4.67
C ILE A 2 -0.26 -19.40 6.14
N ASN A 3 0.32 -20.18 7.05
CA ASN A 3 0.15 -20.05 8.49
C ASN A 3 0.97 -18.83 8.97
N GLU A 4 0.29 -17.74 9.37
CA GLU A 4 0.90 -16.48 9.81
C GLU A 4 1.46 -16.61 11.24
N SER A 5 2.64 -17.22 11.39
CA SER A 5 3.37 -17.33 12.67
C SER A 5 4.14 -16.05 13.05
N TYR A 6 3.65 -14.88 12.64
CA TYR A 6 4.25 -13.58 12.96
C TYR A 6 3.28 -12.77 13.81
N PRO A 7 3.76 -12.12 14.90
CA PRO A 7 2.93 -11.20 15.67
C PRO A 7 2.29 -10.14 14.75
N LYS A 8 0.98 -9.90 14.91
CA LYS A 8 0.19 -9.02 14.03
C LYS A 8 0.85 -7.65 13.80
N ILE A 9 1.58 -7.13 14.80
CA ILE A 9 2.33 -5.87 14.73
C ILE A 9 3.27 -5.79 13.52
N TYR A 10 3.92 -6.89 13.12
CA TYR A 10 4.81 -6.89 11.96
C TYR A 10 4.05 -6.76 10.65
N LEU A 11 2.88 -7.38 10.54
CA LEU A 11 2.00 -7.24 9.38
C LEU A 11 1.48 -5.82 9.26
N TYR A 12 1.07 -5.20 10.38
CA TYR A 12 0.65 -3.80 10.39
C TYR A 12 1.80 -2.88 9.96
N ARG A 13 3.01 -3.08 10.49
CA ARG A 13 4.18 -2.28 10.12
C ARG A 13 4.46 -2.36 8.61
N ARG A 14 4.39 -3.55 8.01
CA ARG A 14 4.56 -3.74 6.56
C ARG A 14 3.51 -3.01 5.73
N LEU A 15 2.24 -3.02 6.18
CA LEU A 15 1.17 -2.27 5.51
C LEU A 15 1.36 -0.76 5.63
N VAL A 16 1.84 -0.28 6.78
CA VAL A 16 2.20 1.13 6.97
C VAL A 16 3.34 1.53 6.04
N GLN A 17 4.37 0.68 5.89
CA GLN A 17 5.46 0.95 4.93
C GLN A 17 4.95 1.04 3.50
N ALA A 18 4.07 0.13 3.09
CA ALA A 18 3.45 0.20 1.76
C ALA A 18 2.68 1.51 1.53
N LYS A 19 1.93 1.97 2.54
CA LYS A 19 1.22 3.25 2.48
C LYS A 19 2.21 4.41 2.37
N LEU A 20 3.24 4.44 3.21
CA LEU A 20 4.26 5.49 3.19
C LEU A 20 4.97 5.55 1.84
N PHE A 21 5.32 4.39 1.28
CA PHE A 21 5.91 4.30 -0.05
C PHE A 21 5.01 4.90 -1.13
N ILE A 22 3.70 4.63 -1.09
CA ILE A 22 2.74 5.30 -1.99
C ILE A 22 2.76 6.81 -1.76
N ASP A 23 2.71 7.25 -0.50
CA ASP A 23 2.65 8.68 -0.15
C ASP A 23 3.92 9.44 -0.56
N THR A 24 5.08 8.77 -0.60
CA THR A 24 6.37 9.40 -0.97
C THR A 24 6.69 9.29 -2.45
N HIS A 25 6.19 8.26 -3.14
CA HIS A 25 6.49 7.96 -4.54
C HIS A 25 5.29 8.11 -5.49
N TYR A 26 4.21 8.76 -5.06
CA TYR A 26 2.98 8.86 -5.88
C TYR A 26 3.20 9.50 -7.24
N ALA A 27 4.18 10.41 -7.36
CA ALA A 27 4.52 11.10 -8.60
C ALA A 27 5.32 10.22 -9.58
N ASP A 28 5.93 9.14 -9.08
CA ASP A 28 6.71 8.20 -9.87
C ASP A 28 5.80 7.18 -10.59
N ASN A 29 6.36 6.46 -11.57
CA ASN A 29 5.69 5.37 -12.25
C ASN A 29 5.70 4.06 -11.43
N ILE A 30 5.17 4.12 -10.20
CA ILE A 30 5.02 2.96 -9.34
C ILE A 30 3.75 2.17 -9.67
N ASP A 31 3.86 0.84 -9.61
CA ASP A 31 2.75 -0.09 -9.82
C ASP A 31 2.45 -0.92 -8.56
N LEU A 32 1.41 -1.76 -8.64
CA LEU A 32 1.04 -2.66 -7.55
C LEU A 32 2.15 -3.64 -7.15
N SER A 33 3.02 -4.03 -8.09
CA SER A 33 4.16 -4.90 -7.83
C SER A 33 5.13 -4.21 -6.88
N ASN A 34 5.55 -3.00 -7.23
CA ASN A 34 6.49 -2.21 -6.43
C ASN A 34 5.97 -2.03 -4.99
N ILE A 35 4.69 -1.70 -4.85
CA ILE A 35 4.06 -1.48 -3.54
C ILE A 35 3.98 -2.78 -2.72
N ALA A 36 3.64 -3.91 -3.37
CA ALA A 36 3.54 -5.20 -2.68
C ALA A 36 4.93 -5.72 -2.25
N ASP A 37 5.95 -5.48 -3.07
CA ASP A 37 7.33 -5.85 -2.80
C ASP A 37 7.89 -5.07 -1.60
N GLU A 38 7.63 -3.76 -1.52
CA GLU A 38 7.97 -2.93 -0.35
C GLU A 38 7.33 -3.44 0.95
N ALA A 39 6.12 -3.98 0.83
CA ALA A 39 5.38 -4.55 1.95
C ALA A 39 5.78 -6.00 2.28
N TYR A 40 6.70 -6.61 1.53
CA TYR A 40 7.07 -8.03 1.61
C TYR A 40 5.85 -8.98 1.55
N PHE A 41 4.94 -8.72 0.63
CA PHE A 41 3.75 -9.53 0.39
C PHE A 41 3.63 -9.91 -1.08
N SER A 42 3.04 -11.06 -1.38
CA SER A 42 2.54 -11.30 -2.73
C SER A 42 1.40 -10.32 -3.07
N LYS A 43 1.27 -9.94 -4.35
CA LYS A 43 0.26 -8.96 -4.82
C LYS A 43 -1.15 -9.26 -4.28
N PHE A 44 -1.62 -10.51 -4.41
CA PHE A 44 -2.96 -10.89 -3.97
C PHE A 44 -3.14 -10.80 -2.46
N HIS A 45 -2.12 -11.19 -1.69
CA HIS A 45 -2.18 -11.10 -0.23
C HIS A 45 -2.17 -9.63 0.21
N PHE A 46 -1.29 -8.83 -0.40
CA PHE A 46 -1.19 -7.40 -0.16
C PHE A 46 -2.52 -6.69 -0.40
N ILE A 47 -3.15 -6.88 -1.57
CA ILE A 47 -4.45 -6.25 -1.89
C ILE A 47 -5.49 -6.56 -0.80
N ARG A 48 -5.61 -7.83 -0.39
CA ARG A 48 -6.58 -8.24 0.62
C ARG A 48 -6.32 -7.57 1.97
N LYS A 49 -5.08 -7.59 2.44
CA LYS A 49 -4.70 -6.99 3.73
C LYS A 49 -4.81 -5.46 3.71
N PHE A 50 -4.32 -4.82 2.66
CA PHE A 50 -4.38 -3.37 2.51
C PHE A 50 -5.83 -2.88 2.45
N LYS A 51 -6.69 -3.53 1.65
CA LYS A 51 -8.13 -3.21 1.61
C LYS A 51 -8.82 -3.42 2.95
N HIS A 52 -8.45 -4.47 3.68
CA HIS A 52 -9.03 -4.73 5.00
C HIS A 52 -8.71 -3.60 6.01
N ILE A 53 -7.47 -3.09 6.00
CA ILE A 53 -7.02 -2.04 6.93
C ILE A 53 -7.44 -0.64 6.48
N TYR A 54 -7.17 -0.27 5.23
CA TYR A 54 -7.36 1.09 4.73
C TYR A 54 -8.68 1.30 3.97
N ARG A 55 -9.51 0.25 3.85
CA ARG A 55 -10.82 0.27 3.18
C ARG A 55 -10.79 0.74 1.72
N LYS A 56 -9.60 0.81 1.11
CA LYS A 56 -9.34 1.14 -0.30
C LYS A 56 -8.41 0.10 -0.90
N ILE A 57 -8.55 -0.19 -2.18
CA ILE A 57 -7.58 -1.02 -2.91
C ILE A 57 -6.30 -0.18 -3.13
N PRO A 58 -5.08 -0.76 -3.07
CA PRO A 58 -3.84 0.01 -3.21
C PRO A 58 -3.80 0.94 -4.43
N HIS A 59 -4.23 0.46 -5.60
CA HIS A 59 -4.31 1.26 -6.82
C HIS A 59 -5.26 2.47 -6.69
N GLN A 60 -6.41 2.29 -6.03
CA GLN A 60 -7.35 3.38 -5.79
C GLN A 60 -6.77 4.39 -4.79
N TYR A 61 -5.99 3.93 -3.82
CA TYR A 61 -5.29 4.79 -2.88
C TYR A 61 -4.20 5.61 -3.59
N LEU A 62 -3.41 5.00 -4.47
CA LEU A 62 -2.42 5.72 -5.30
C LEU A 62 -3.07 6.81 -6.17
N ILE A 63 -4.19 6.49 -6.85
CA ILE A 63 -4.93 7.50 -7.62
C ILE A 63 -5.41 8.64 -6.72
N PHE A 64 -5.97 8.31 -5.55
CA PHE A 64 -6.42 9.31 -4.59
C PHE A 64 -5.29 10.25 -4.18
N VAL A 65 -4.13 9.71 -3.80
CA VAL A 65 -2.95 10.52 -3.41
C VAL A 65 -2.48 11.39 -4.57
N ARG A 66 -2.46 10.88 -5.81
CA ARG A 66 -2.10 11.67 -7.00
C ARG A 66 -3.01 12.87 -7.22
N ILE A 67 -4.34 12.67 -7.09
CA ILE A 67 -5.32 13.75 -7.25
C ILE A 67 -5.24 14.74 -6.10
N ASP A 68 -5.15 14.26 -4.87
CA ASP A 68 -5.08 15.08 -3.66
C ASP A 68 -3.86 16.02 -3.69
N ASN A 69 -2.69 15.50 -4.07
CA ASN A 69 -1.48 16.31 -4.20
C ASN A 69 -1.48 17.24 -5.43
N GLN A 70 -2.22 16.93 -6.50
CA GLN A 70 -2.39 17.86 -7.63
C GLN A 70 -3.23 19.09 -7.23
N ASN A 71 -4.25 18.91 -6.39
CA ASN A 71 -5.11 19.99 -5.92
C ASN A 71 -4.48 20.86 -4.82
N GLN A 72 -3.33 20.43 -4.28
CA GLN A 72 -2.63 21.15 -3.21
C GLN A 72 -1.58 22.15 -3.73
N TYR A 73 -1.36 22.22 -5.05
CA TYR A 73 -0.63 23.30 -5.71
C TYR A 73 -1.61 24.38 -6.21
N PRO A 74 -1.58 25.60 -5.64
CA PRO A 74 -2.35 26.74 -6.16
C PRO A 74 -1.84 27.24 -7.52
#